data_AF-A0A934KG02-F1
#
_entry.id   AF-A0A934KG02-F1
#
_cell.length_a   1.000
_cell.length_b   1.000
_cell.length_c   1.000
_cell.angle_alpha   90.00
_cell.angle_beta   90.00
_cell.angle_gamma   90.00
#
_symmetry.space_group_name_H-M   'P 1'
#
loop_
_entity.id
_entity.type
_entity.pdbx_description
1 polymer ?
#
loop_
_entity_poly.entity_id
_entity_poly.type
_entity_poly.pdbx_seq_one_letter_code
_entity_poly.pdbx_strand_id
1 'polypeptide(L)'
;MGRDGHPPPARPAAGGGRWIEVGPDRAALWLAGFDRVHRVLTTAYQTKRVLIKAADGTLAECVPPFPPLSEVGEHPGLAAGSLLAHLERERVVGVLLARLGGYAAGVFRGEILLDSKVGARPVHGRSAAGGRSQHRFARRRELQSRRALRAAADSAAAVLVPSLPQLESVVLGGDRRAVDTLRQDGRLAPLFALASDRFLAVPDPRMAVLRATPAIFRAMRVRLLEPPSGLCG
;
A
#
# COMPACT_ATOMS: atom_id res chain seq x y z
N MET A 1 8.03 -29.40 16.89
CA MET A 1 9.22 -28.88 16.19
C MET A 1 8.79 -28.21 14.89
N GLY A 2 9.18 -26.94 14.73
CA GLY A 2 9.33 -26.26 13.44
C GLY A 2 8.09 -25.65 12.80
N ARG A 3 7.86 -24.34 13.03
CA ARG A 3 7.50 -23.35 12.00
C ARG A 3 7.94 -21.95 12.45
N ASP A 4 9.21 -21.64 12.23
CA ASP A 4 9.75 -20.29 12.35
C ASP A 4 9.18 -19.42 11.22
N GLY A 5 8.16 -18.63 11.57
CA GLY A 5 7.61 -17.58 10.70
C GLY A 5 8.57 -16.39 10.67
N HIS A 6 9.60 -16.47 9.83
CA HIS A 6 10.50 -15.34 9.60
C HIS A 6 9.74 -14.21 8.87
N PRO A 7 9.62 -12.99 9.45
CA PRO A 7 9.04 -11.86 8.73
C PRO A 7 9.93 -11.47 7.54
N PRO A 8 9.36 -10.92 6.45
CA PRO A 8 10.14 -10.51 5.28
C PRO A 8 11.18 -9.44 5.65
N PRO A 9 12.36 -9.45 5.01
CA PRO A 9 13.46 -8.57 5.38
C PRO A 9 13.09 -7.10 5.23
N ALA A 10 13.29 -6.35 6.33
CA ALA A 10 13.12 -4.90 6.38
C ALA A 10 14.02 -4.23 5.35
N ARG A 11 13.45 -3.41 4.46
CA ARG A 11 14.22 -2.64 3.49
C ARG A 11 14.81 -1.40 4.19
N PRO A 12 16.12 -1.15 4.10
CA PRO A 12 16.71 0.06 4.64
C PRO A 12 16.16 1.28 3.89
N ALA A 13 15.72 2.29 4.62
CA ALA A 13 15.25 3.56 4.05
C ALA A 13 16.45 4.38 3.54
N ALA A 14 16.30 5.08 2.42
CA ALA A 14 17.20 6.18 2.09
C ALA A 14 17.11 7.23 3.22
N GLY A 15 18.18 7.42 3.99
CA GLY A 15 18.20 8.27 5.20
C GLY A 15 18.35 7.54 6.53
N GLY A 16 18.61 6.22 6.53
CA GLY A 16 18.81 5.41 7.74
C GLY A 16 17.50 4.85 8.31
N GLY A 17 17.62 3.86 9.21
CA GLY A 17 16.50 3.23 9.90
C GLY A 17 15.82 2.06 9.18
N ARG A 18 14.93 1.37 9.90
CA ARG A 18 14.14 0.23 9.40
C ARG A 18 12.67 0.60 9.26
N TRP A 19 12.07 0.21 8.14
CA TRP A 19 10.62 0.31 7.94
C TRP A 19 9.92 -0.96 8.42
N ILE A 20 8.81 -0.78 9.14
CA ILE A 20 7.88 -1.84 9.50
C ILE A 20 6.45 -1.42 9.15
N GLU A 21 5.58 -2.40 8.96
CA GLU A 21 4.14 -2.18 8.77
C GLU A 21 3.39 -2.68 10.00
N VAL A 22 2.52 -1.83 10.54
CA VAL A 22 1.72 -2.12 11.72
C VAL A 22 0.25 -1.94 11.36
N GLY A 23 -0.50 -3.04 11.39
CA GLY A 23 -1.94 -3.03 11.14
C GLY A 23 -2.71 -2.36 12.28
N PRO A 24 -3.94 -1.86 12.04
CA PRO A 24 -4.75 -1.19 13.06
C PRO A 24 -4.85 -1.99 14.37
N ASP A 25 -5.14 -3.29 14.29
CA ASP A 25 -5.32 -4.16 15.46
C ASP A 25 -4.06 -4.34 16.33
N ARG A 26 -2.88 -4.05 15.77
CA ARG A 26 -1.59 -4.14 16.47
C ARG A 26 -1.02 -2.78 16.85
N ALA A 27 -1.61 -1.68 16.39
CA ALA A 27 -1.06 -0.35 16.54
C ALA A 27 -0.94 0.07 18.01
N ALA A 28 -2.01 -0.14 18.80
CA ALA A 28 -2.01 0.20 20.22
C ALA A 28 -0.94 -0.57 21.00
N LEU A 29 -0.87 -1.90 20.79
CA LEU A 29 0.12 -2.75 21.44
C LEU A 29 1.55 -2.37 21.04
N TRP A 30 1.77 -2.07 19.75
CA TRP A 30 3.07 -1.68 19.25
C TRP A 30 3.54 -0.35 19.85
N LEU A 31 2.67 0.66 19.92
CA LEU A 31 2.96 1.98 20.51
C LEU A 31 3.26 1.87 22.01
N ALA A 32 2.45 1.13 22.75
CA ALA A 32 2.69 0.88 24.18
C ALA A 32 4.00 0.11 24.41
N GLY A 33 4.32 -0.84 23.54
CA GLY A 33 5.59 -1.55 23.56
C GLY A 33 6.79 -0.63 23.30
N PHE A 34 6.67 0.27 22.31
CA PHE A 34 7.70 1.27 22.01
C PHE A 34 7.98 2.19 23.20
N ASP A 35 6.93 2.70 23.84
CA ASP A 35 7.06 3.55 25.02
C ASP A 35 7.66 2.82 26.23
N ARG A 36 7.23 1.58 26.49
CA ARG A 36 7.81 0.77 27.57
C ARG A 36 9.31 0.52 27.40
N VAL A 37 9.78 0.36 26.17
CA VAL A 37 11.20 0.05 25.87
C VAL A 37 12.05 1.32 25.82
N HIS A 38 11.60 2.36 25.11
CA HIS A 38 12.41 3.54 24.80
C HIS A 38 12.08 4.77 25.65
N ARG A 39 10.94 4.78 26.34
CA ARG A 39 10.38 5.91 27.11
C ARG A 39 10.14 7.14 26.23
N VAL A 40 8.91 7.33 25.77
CA VAL A 40 8.54 8.47 24.92
C VAL A 40 8.60 9.77 25.70
N LEU A 41 9.29 10.76 25.13
CA LEU A 41 9.34 12.13 25.64
C LEU A 41 8.28 13.01 24.99
N THR A 42 8.16 12.94 23.66
CA THR A 42 7.17 13.75 22.93
C THR A 42 6.56 13.01 21.73
N THR A 43 5.32 13.36 21.44
CA THR A 43 4.57 12.95 20.25
C THR A 43 4.20 14.19 19.47
N ALA A 44 4.71 14.34 18.25
CA ALA A 44 4.42 15.47 17.39
C ALA A 44 3.59 15.04 16.18
N TYR A 45 2.36 15.54 16.10
CA TYR A 45 1.43 15.34 15.00
C TYR A 45 1.67 16.35 13.89
N GLN A 46 1.69 15.83 12.68
CA GLN A 46 1.67 16.59 11.44
C GLN A 46 0.55 16.04 10.55
N THR A 47 0.17 16.79 9.53
CA THR A 47 -0.92 16.40 8.64
C THR A 47 -0.73 15.03 7.98
N LYS A 48 0.51 14.57 7.74
CA LYS A 48 0.77 13.29 7.05
C LYS A 48 1.54 12.25 7.88
N ARG A 49 2.01 12.60 9.07
CA ARG A 49 2.85 11.73 9.90
C ARG A 49 2.80 12.13 11.37
N VAL A 50 3.16 11.19 12.24
CA VAL A 50 3.37 11.40 13.68
C VAL A 50 4.82 11.05 14.01
N LEU A 51 5.53 11.96 14.66
CA LEU A 51 6.90 11.77 15.11
C LEU A 51 6.89 11.48 16.61
N ILE A 52 7.37 10.32 17.02
CA ILE A 52 7.44 9.91 18.42
C ILE A 52 8.90 9.85 18.83
N LYS A 53 9.33 10.79 19.66
CA LYS A 53 10.72 10.91 20.13
C LYS A 53 10.85 10.28 21.51
N ALA A 54 11.82 9.39 21.66
CA ALA A 54 12.10 8.71 22.91
C ALA A 54 13.33 9.27 23.64
N ALA A 55 13.47 8.92 24.92
CA ALA A 55 14.52 9.44 25.81
C ALA A 55 15.91 8.96 25.43
N ASP A 56 16.01 7.78 24.82
CA ASP A 56 17.26 7.22 24.31
C ASP A 56 17.67 7.77 22.93
N GLY A 57 16.92 8.75 22.39
CA GLY A 57 17.16 9.33 21.07
C GLY A 57 16.52 8.55 19.91
N THR A 58 15.89 7.41 20.18
CA THR A 58 15.14 6.67 19.16
C THR A 58 13.93 7.49 18.69
N LEU A 59 13.74 7.53 17.37
CA LEU A 59 12.61 8.19 16.73
C LEU A 59 11.77 7.18 15.95
N ALA A 60 10.48 7.13 16.26
CA ALA A 60 9.49 6.44 15.43
C ALA A 60 8.70 7.46 14.60
N GLU A 61 8.91 7.45 13.29
CA GLU A 61 8.09 8.20 12.34
C GLU A 61 6.96 7.29 11.85
N CYS A 62 5.74 7.58 12.31
CA CYS A 62 4.53 6.86 11.92
C CYS A 62 3.84 7.58 10.77
N VAL A 63 3.71 6.91 9.63
CA VAL A 63 2.98 7.39 8.45
C VAL A 63 1.67 6.60 8.37
N PRO A 64 0.53 7.19 8.80
CA PRO A 64 -0.76 6.53 8.71
C PRO A 64 -1.20 6.36 7.25
N PRO A 65 -2.10 5.42 6.96
CA PRO A 65 -2.80 5.38 5.68
C PRO A 65 -3.76 6.58 5.56
N PHE A 66 -4.07 6.98 4.34
CA PHE A 66 -5.10 7.99 4.03
C PHE A 66 -4.97 9.30 4.84
N PRO A 67 -3.84 10.02 4.75
CA PRO A 67 -3.75 11.37 5.32
C PRO A 67 -4.78 12.31 4.65
N PRO A 68 -5.17 13.43 5.28
CA PRO A 68 -4.53 14.03 6.46
C PRO A 68 -5.03 13.52 7.81
N LEU A 69 -4.18 13.66 8.84
CA LEU A 69 -4.58 13.62 10.25
C LEU A 69 -5.26 14.94 10.64
N SER A 70 -6.27 14.87 11.51
CA SER A 70 -6.99 16.04 12.02
C SER A 70 -6.24 16.77 13.14
N GLU A 71 -5.39 16.07 13.88
CA GLU A 71 -4.57 16.64 14.94
C GLU A 71 -3.23 17.15 14.38
N VAL A 72 -2.79 18.30 14.88
CA VAL A 72 -1.48 18.91 14.59
C VAL A 72 -0.97 19.56 15.88
N GLY A 73 0.29 19.35 16.21
CA GLY A 73 0.89 19.90 17.43
C GLY A 73 1.86 18.93 18.09
N GLU A 74 2.48 19.37 19.19
CA GLU A 74 3.38 18.55 19.99
C GLU A 74 2.78 18.31 21.38
N HIS A 75 2.86 17.07 21.83
CA HIS A 75 2.28 16.59 23.08
C HIS A 75 3.36 15.92 23.93
N PRO A 76 3.39 16.15 25.26
CA PRO A 76 4.30 15.46 26.15
C PRO A 76 3.94 13.96 26.26
N GLY A 77 4.96 13.10 26.29
CA GLY A 77 4.81 11.65 26.37
C GLY A 77 4.19 11.03 25.12
N LEU A 78 3.68 9.79 25.28
CA LEU A 78 2.98 9.07 24.22
C LEU A 78 1.51 9.51 24.13
N ALA A 79 1.20 10.38 23.16
CA ALA A 79 -0.18 10.82 22.87
C ALA A 79 -0.75 10.07 21.65
N ALA A 80 -1.09 8.79 21.81
CA ALA A 80 -1.46 7.90 20.70
C ALA A 80 -2.92 8.00 20.22
N GLY A 81 -3.82 8.62 20.99
CA GLY A 81 -5.27 8.53 20.80
C GLY A 81 -5.75 8.88 19.39
N SER A 82 -5.34 10.03 18.87
CA SER A 82 -5.77 10.51 17.55
C SER A 82 -5.22 9.68 16.39
N LEU A 83 -4.00 9.16 16.51
CA LEU A 83 -3.45 8.21 15.54
C LEU A 83 -4.24 6.90 15.54
N LEU A 84 -4.57 6.36 16.72
CA LEU A 84 -5.35 5.10 16.83
C LEU A 84 -6.76 5.27 16.27
N ALA A 85 -7.46 6.34 16.64
CA ALA A 85 -8.79 6.66 16.10
C ALA A 85 -8.77 6.79 14.57
N HIS A 86 -7.71 7.39 14.00
CA HIS A 86 -7.53 7.48 12.56
C HIS A 86 -7.36 6.12 11.87
N LEU A 87 -6.67 5.17 12.51
CA LEU A 87 -6.46 3.81 12.01
C LEU A 87 -7.73 2.94 12.11
N GLU A 88 -8.51 3.15 13.16
CA GLU A 88 -9.77 2.41 13.41
C GLU A 88 -10.91 2.90 12.53
N ARG A 89 -10.90 4.16 12.09
CA ARG A 89 -11.93 4.71 11.21
C ARG A 89 -12.12 3.85 9.95
N GLU A 90 -13.31 3.28 9.83
CA GLU A 90 -13.73 2.61 8.61
C GLU A 90 -13.85 3.61 7.47
N ARG A 91 -13.23 3.27 6.34
CA ARG A 91 -13.27 4.06 5.11
C ARG A 91 -13.75 3.20 3.96
N VAL A 92 -14.37 3.85 2.99
CA VAL A 92 -14.69 3.20 1.72
C VAL A 92 -13.55 3.46 0.72
N VAL A 93 -12.87 2.39 0.34
CA VAL A 93 -11.62 2.46 -0.45
C VAL A 93 -11.75 1.61 -1.71
N GLY A 94 -11.44 2.20 -2.85
CA GLY A 94 -11.28 1.47 -4.10
C GLY A 94 -9.89 0.84 -4.18
N VAL A 95 -9.77 -0.36 -4.72
CA VAL A 95 -8.48 -1.02 -4.98
C VAL A 95 -8.41 -1.38 -6.45
N LEU A 96 -7.32 -0.99 -7.11
CA LEU A 96 -7.02 -1.35 -8.50
C LEU A 96 -5.62 -1.98 -8.58
N LEU A 97 -5.58 -3.26 -8.93
CA LEU A 97 -4.36 -4.03 -9.12
C LEU A 97 -4.23 -4.43 -10.59
N ALA A 98 -3.07 -4.18 -11.18
CA ALA A 98 -2.81 -4.56 -12.56
C ALA A 98 -1.40 -5.11 -12.74
N ARG A 99 -1.28 -6.26 -13.40
CA ARG A 99 -0.02 -6.86 -13.86
C ARG A 99 -0.24 -7.38 -15.28
N LEU A 100 0.84 -7.68 -16.01
CA LEU A 100 0.76 -8.19 -17.37
C LEU A 100 -0.11 -9.46 -17.52
N GLY A 101 -0.18 -10.32 -16.49
CA GLY A 101 -0.94 -11.57 -16.52
C GLY A 101 -2.37 -11.50 -15.97
N GLY A 102 -2.73 -10.42 -15.27
CA GLY A 102 -4.02 -10.33 -14.59
C GLY A 102 -4.28 -8.98 -13.94
N TYR A 103 -5.53 -8.77 -13.55
CA TYR A 103 -6.01 -7.56 -12.91
C TYR A 103 -7.10 -7.86 -11.89
N ALA A 104 -7.26 -6.94 -10.93
CA ALA A 104 -8.32 -6.95 -9.96
C ALA A 104 -8.79 -5.53 -9.65
N ALA A 105 -10.10 -5.34 -9.56
CA ALA A 105 -10.73 -4.14 -9.04
C ALA A 105 -11.66 -4.54 -7.89
N GLY A 106 -11.70 -3.75 -6.83
CA GLY A 106 -12.61 -4.00 -5.71
C GLY A 106 -12.92 -2.77 -4.88
N VAL A 107 -14.08 -2.75 -4.25
CA VAL A 107 -14.53 -1.71 -3.33
C VAL A 107 -14.59 -2.32 -1.94
N PHE A 108 -13.91 -1.68 -0.99
CA PHE A 108 -13.85 -2.14 0.40
C PHE A 108 -14.50 -1.12 1.33
N ARG A 109 -15.15 -1.61 2.39
CA ARG A 109 -15.43 -0.85 3.62
C ARG A 109 -14.67 -1.50 4.75
N GLY A 110 -13.62 -0.84 5.26
CA GLY A 110 -12.69 -1.47 6.19
C GLY A 110 -12.06 -2.73 5.56
N GLU A 111 -12.40 -3.91 6.08
CA GLU A 111 -11.94 -5.21 5.55
C GLU A 111 -12.96 -5.90 4.63
N ILE A 112 -14.20 -5.42 4.61
CA ILE A 112 -15.29 -6.06 3.90
C ILE A 112 -15.22 -5.68 2.42
N LEU A 113 -15.12 -6.67 1.55
CA LEU A 113 -15.19 -6.49 0.10
C LEU A 113 -16.66 -6.40 -0.35
N LEU A 114 -17.08 -5.22 -0.80
CA LEU A 114 -18.46 -4.92 -1.18
C LEU A 114 -18.76 -5.30 -2.64
N ASP A 115 -17.84 -4.98 -3.55
CA ASP A 115 -17.94 -5.34 -4.96
C ASP A 115 -16.54 -5.62 -5.52
N SER A 116 -16.45 -6.50 -6.51
CA SER A 116 -15.17 -6.82 -7.14
C SER A 116 -15.29 -7.45 -8.51
N LYS A 117 -14.23 -7.27 -9.30
CA LYS A 117 -14.02 -8.01 -10.52
C LYS A 117 -12.55 -8.34 -10.68
N VAL A 118 -12.25 -9.61 -10.92
CA VAL A 118 -10.91 -10.11 -11.18
C VAL A 118 -10.86 -10.78 -12.54
N GLY A 119 -9.73 -10.70 -13.21
CA GLY A 119 -9.53 -11.36 -14.49
C GLY A 119 -8.08 -11.66 -14.74
N ALA A 120 -7.83 -12.72 -15.50
CA ALA A 120 -6.50 -13.07 -15.97
C ALA A 120 -6.52 -13.14 -17.49
N ARG A 121 -5.44 -12.68 -18.13
CA ARG A 121 -5.19 -12.93 -19.55
C ARG A 121 -3.74 -13.35 -19.69
N PRO A 122 -3.47 -14.65 -19.93
CA PRO A 122 -2.11 -15.13 -20.09
C PRO A 122 -1.42 -14.39 -21.23
N VAL A 123 -0.34 -13.68 -20.92
CA VAL A 123 0.60 -13.17 -21.91
C VAL A 123 1.73 -14.17 -21.96
N HIS A 124 1.86 -14.91 -23.05
CA HIS A 124 2.91 -15.93 -23.17
C HIS A 124 4.29 -15.28 -23.10
N GLY A 125 5.19 -15.93 -22.35
CA GLY A 125 6.55 -15.47 -22.09
C GLY A 125 7.41 -15.32 -23.35
N ARG A 126 8.56 -14.67 -23.19
CA ARG A 126 9.56 -14.47 -24.24
C ARG A 126 10.19 -15.82 -24.59
N SER A 127 9.98 -16.34 -25.80
CA SER A 127 10.68 -17.53 -26.29
C SER A 127 12.12 -17.16 -26.68
N ALA A 128 13.08 -17.98 -26.26
CA ALA A 128 14.53 -17.74 -26.42
C ALA A 128 15.06 -18.01 -27.85
N ALA A 129 14.20 -18.24 -28.84
CA ALA A 129 14.63 -18.58 -30.20
C ALA A 129 14.86 -17.33 -31.07
N GLY A 130 16.06 -17.19 -31.65
CA GLY A 130 16.45 -16.17 -32.62
C GLY A 130 15.78 -16.34 -33.99
N GLY A 131 15.49 -15.23 -34.70
CA GLY A 131 15.13 -15.24 -36.13
C GLY A 131 13.95 -14.35 -36.53
N ARG A 132 13.59 -14.34 -37.83
CA ARG A 132 12.45 -13.60 -38.44
C ARG A 132 11.08 -13.88 -37.78
N SER A 133 10.98 -14.93 -36.98
CA SER A 133 9.82 -15.24 -36.13
C SER A 133 9.68 -14.31 -34.91
N GLN A 134 10.76 -13.68 -34.43
CA GLN A 134 10.76 -12.77 -33.28
C GLN A 134 9.88 -11.53 -33.48
N HIS A 135 9.89 -10.91 -34.68
CA HIS A 135 9.03 -9.76 -34.97
C HIS A 135 7.53 -10.11 -34.92
N ARG A 136 7.15 -11.33 -35.30
CA ARG A 136 5.76 -11.81 -35.20
C ARG A 136 5.37 -12.11 -33.75
N PHE A 137 6.27 -12.70 -32.95
CA PHE A 137 6.03 -12.95 -31.52
C PHE A 137 6.02 -11.66 -30.68
N ALA A 138 6.85 -10.67 -31.01
CA ALA A 138 6.83 -9.35 -30.38
C ALA A 138 5.48 -8.64 -30.61
N ARG A 139 5.02 -8.57 -31.86
CA ARG A 139 3.71 -7.97 -32.19
C ARG A 139 2.53 -8.67 -31.51
N ARG A 140 2.52 -10.01 -31.46
CA ARG A 140 1.47 -10.76 -30.75
C ARG A 140 1.45 -10.45 -29.25
N ARG A 141 2.61 -10.37 -28.60
CA ARG A 141 2.71 -10.03 -27.18
C ARG A 141 2.23 -8.61 -26.89
N GLU A 142 2.57 -7.67 -27.76
CA GLU A 142 2.09 -6.30 -27.63
C GLU A 142 0.56 -6.23 -27.76
N LEU A 143 -0.03 -6.92 -28.73
CA LEU A 143 -1.49 -7.02 -28.87
C LEU A 143 -2.14 -7.70 -27.66
N GLN A 144 -1.53 -8.76 -27.11
CA GLN A 144 -2.02 -9.43 -25.90
C GLN A 144 -1.98 -8.51 -24.68
N SER A 145 -0.88 -7.78 -24.48
CA SER A 145 -0.73 -6.80 -23.41
C SER A 145 -1.79 -5.70 -23.51
N ARG A 146 -1.97 -5.10 -24.70
CA ARG A 146 -3.01 -4.08 -24.94
C ARG A 146 -4.42 -4.61 -24.64
N ARG A 147 -4.73 -5.84 -25.05
CA ARG A 147 -6.03 -6.48 -24.76
C ARG A 147 -6.22 -6.76 -23.27
N ALA A 148 -5.17 -7.19 -22.56
CA ALA A 148 -5.22 -7.41 -21.12
C ALA A 148 -5.46 -6.11 -20.36
N LEU A 149 -4.74 -5.04 -20.73
CA LEU A 149 -4.91 -3.71 -20.14
C LEU A 149 -6.29 -3.11 -20.43
N ARG A 150 -6.83 -3.27 -21.65
CA ARG A 150 -8.20 -2.84 -21.94
C ARG A 150 -9.23 -3.56 -21.08
N ALA A 151 -9.09 -4.88 -20.90
CA ALA A 151 -9.97 -5.65 -20.03
C ALA A 151 -9.86 -5.25 -18.56
N ALA A 152 -8.65 -4.88 -18.11
CA ALA A 152 -8.42 -4.32 -16.78
C ALA A 152 -9.12 -2.95 -16.62
N ALA A 153 -8.99 -2.07 -17.62
CA ALA A 153 -9.67 -0.78 -17.62
C ALA A 153 -11.19 -0.91 -17.61
N ASP A 154 -11.75 -1.80 -18.43
CA ASP A 154 -13.18 -2.08 -18.48
C ASP A 154 -13.70 -2.65 -17.14
N SER A 155 -12.91 -3.50 -16.48
CA SER A 155 -13.28 -4.06 -15.17
C SER A 155 -13.18 -3.03 -14.05
N ALA A 156 -12.15 -2.19 -14.07
CA ALA A 156 -12.01 -1.07 -13.14
C ALA A 156 -13.15 -0.07 -13.31
N ALA A 157 -13.49 0.28 -14.55
CA ALA A 157 -14.60 1.17 -14.86
C ALA A 157 -15.94 0.58 -14.38
N ALA A 158 -16.19 -0.71 -14.61
CA ALA A 158 -17.44 -1.35 -14.21
C ALA A 158 -17.66 -1.41 -12.68
N VAL A 159 -16.58 -1.57 -11.90
CA VAL A 159 -16.67 -1.75 -10.44
C VAL A 159 -16.48 -0.44 -9.67
N LEU A 160 -15.46 0.33 -10.03
CA LEU A 160 -15.01 1.48 -9.22
C LEU A 160 -15.73 2.78 -9.60
N VAL A 161 -16.05 3.00 -10.88
CA VAL A 161 -16.69 4.26 -11.33
C VAL A 161 -18.08 4.44 -10.72
N PRO A 162 -18.97 3.42 -10.67
CA PRO A 162 -20.26 3.54 -9.99
C PRO A 162 -20.13 3.86 -8.50
N SER A 163 -19.03 3.42 -7.88
CA SER A 163 -18.75 3.64 -6.46
C SER A 163 -18.02 4.96 -6.18
N LEU A 164 -17.64 5.76 -7.18
CA LEU A 164 -16.89 7.02 -6.98
C LEU A 164 -17.46 7.95 -5.90
N PRO A 165 -18.80 8.20 -5.81
CA PRO A 165 -19.35 9.12 -4.83
C PRO A 165 -19.12 8.73 -3.37
N GLN A 166 -18.86 7.45 -3.10
CA GLN A 166 -18.59 6.92 -1.76
C GLN A 166 -17.09 6.67 -1.52
N LEU A 167 -16.23 6.67 -2.54
CA LEU A 167 -14.80 6.40 -2.35
C LEU A 167 -14.10 7.58 -1.69
N GLU A 168 -13.43 7.33 -0.56
CA GLU A 168 -12.56 8.32 0.09
C GLU A 168 -11.14 8.30 -0.49
N SER A 169 -10.70 7.16 -1.05
CA SER A 169 -9.39 7.00 -1.68
C SER A 169 -9.35 5.78 -2.61
N VAL A 170 -8.38 5.75 -3.52
CA VAL A 170 -8.07 4.61 -4.38
C VAL A 170 -6.65 4.12 -4.12
N VAL A 171 -6.49 2.84 -3.83
CA VAL A 171 -5.19 2.20 -3.65
C VAL A 171 -4.82 1.46 -4.93
N LEU A 172 -3.64 1.77 -5.46
CA LEU A 172 -3.11 1.18 -6.69
C LEU A 172 -2.09 0.09 -6.36
N GLY A 173 -1.94 -0.91 -7.23
CA GLY A 173 -0.92 -1.94 -7.03
C GLY A 173 -0.62 -2.81 -8.24
N GLY A 174 0.40 -3.65 -8.10
CA GLY A 174 0.87 -4.58 -9.14
C GLY A 174 2.12 -4.07 -9.86
N ASP A 175 2.04 -3.95 -11.18
CA ASP A 175 3.11 -3.43 -12.04
C ASP A 175 2.85 -1.97 -12.38
N ARG A 176 3.84 -1.09 -12.10
CA ARG A 176 3.67 0.35 -12.32
C ARG A 176 3.40 0.69 -13.78
N ARG A 177 4.08 0.04 -14.74
CA ARG A 177 3.86 0.31 -16.17
C ARG A 177 2.45 -0.07 -16.60
N ALA A 178 1.93 -1.19 -16.10
CA ALA A 178 0.54 -1.58 -16.33
C ALA A 178 -0.43 -0.52 -15.81
N VAL A 179 -0.26 -0.08 -14.56
CA VAL A 179 -1.10 0.97 -13.95
C VAL A 179 -0.98 2.32 -14.66
N ASP A 180 0.22 2.73 -15.07
CA ASP A 180 0.46 3.96 -15.83
C ASP A 180 -0.22 3.92 -17.20
N THR A 181 -0.35 2.74 -17.80
CA THR A 181 -1.11 2.57 -19.04
C THR A 181 -2.61 2.72 -18.80
N LEU A 182 -3.14 2.22 -17.67
CA LEU A 182 -4.55 2.40 -17.30
C LEU A 182 -4.89 3.87 -17.04
N ARG A 183 -3.93 4.67 -16.56
CA ARG A 183 -4.08 6.12 -16.36
C ARG A 183 -4.44 6.88 -17.65
N GLN A 184 -4.14 6.31 -18.81
CA GLN A 184 -4.47 6.91 -20.11
C GLN A 184 -5.94 6.72 -20.50
N ASP A 185 -6.70 5.87 -19.80
CA ASP A 185 -8.14 5.73 -20.02
C ASP A 185 -8.90 6.85 -19.27
N GLY A 186 -9.49 7.77 -20.03
CA GLY A 186 -10.19 8.94 -19.48
C GLY A 186 -11.34 8.60 -18.53
N ARG A 187 -11.96 7.40 -18.66
CA ARG A 187 -13.02 6.96 -17.74
C ARG A 187 -12.50 6.74 -16.32
N LEU A 188 -11.21 6.45 -16.16
CA LEU A 188 -10.58 6.18 -14.88
C LEU A 188 -9.93 7.42 -14.26
N ALA A 189 -9.91 8.56 -14.96
CA ALA A 189 -9.26 9.78 -14.49
C ALA A 189 -9.70 10.20 -13.07
N PRO A 190 -11.01 10.16 -12.70
CA PRO A 190 -11.43 10.47 -11.33
C PRO A 190 -10.87 9.51 -10.27
N LEU A 191 -10.72 8.22 -10.61
CA LEU A 191 -10.14 7.23 -9.70
C LEU A 191 -8.66 7.50 -9.45
N PHE A 192 -7.93 7.91 -10.49
CA PHE A 192 -6.52 8.27 -10.38
C PHE A 192 -6.29 9.60 -9.65
N ALA A 193 -7.27 10.50 -9.65
CA ALA A 193 -7.24 11.72 -8.83
C ALA A 193 -7.41 11.42 -7.34
N LEU A 194 -8.14 10.35 -6.99
CA LEU A 194 -8.28 9.84 -5.62
C LEU A 194 -7.16 8.89 -5.18
N ALA A 195 -6.16 8.67 -6.04
CA ALA A 195 -5.11 7.69 -5.76
C ALA A 195 -4.29 8.07 -4.53
N SER A 196 -4.19 7.16 -3.57
CA SER A 196 -3.30 7.32 -2.42
C SER A 196 -1.83 7.24 -2.86
N ASP A 197 -0.92 7.86 -2.10
CA ASP A 197 0.53 7.74 -2.30
C ASP A 197 1.03 6.29 -2.18
N ARG A 198 0.24 5.40 -1.55
CA ARG A 198 0.61 4.00 -1.35
C ARG A 198 0.39 3.18 -2.61
N PHE A 199 1.44 2.45 -3.01
CA PHE A 199 1.39 1.49 -4.12
C PHE A 199 1.69 0.07 -3.62
N LEU A 200 0.77 -0.86 -3.84
CA LEU A 200 0.89 -2.23 -3.34
C LEU A 200 1.71 -3.10 -4.30
N ALA A 201 2.86 -3.59 -3.85
CA ALA A 201 3.63 -4.60 -4.56
C ALA A 201 2.99 -5.99 -4.31
N VAL A 202 2.07 -6.39 -5.20
CA VAL A 202 1.32 -7.65 -5.07
C VAL A 202 1.76 -8.67 -6.11
N PRO A 203 1.62 -9.99 -5.87
CA PRO A 203 1.81 -11.03 -6.90
C PRO A 203 0.66 -10.98 -7.94
N ASP A 204 0.42 -12.08 -8.68
CA ASP A 204 -0.67 -12.14 -9.68
C ASP A 204 -2.02 -11.74 -9.04
N PRO A 205 -2.68 -10.65 -9.51
CA PRO A 205 -3.81 -10.05 -8.82
C PRO A 205 -5.10 -10.86 -9.00
N ARG A 206 -5.16 -11.99 -8.30
CA ARG A 206 -6.34 -12.85 -8.21
C ARG A 206 -7.21 -12.45 -7.01
N MET A 207 -8.39 -13.06 -6.90
CA MET A 207 -9.34 -12.79 -5.81
C MET A 207 -8.70 -12.89 -4.41
N ALA A 208 -7.86 -13.91 -4.17
CA ALA A 208 -7.19 -14.08 -2.89
C ALA A 208 -6.24 -12.91 -2.57
N VAL A 209 -5.51 -12.42 -3.58
CA VAL A 209 -4.62 -11.26 -3.44
C VAL A 209 -5.42 -10.00 -3.18
N LEU A 210 -6.51 -9.77 -3.92
CA LEU A 210 -7.41 -8.64 -3.70
C LEU A 210 -7.95 -8.64 -2.26
N ARG A 211 -8.46 -9.78 -1.77
CA ARG A 211 -9.00 -9.92 -0.41
C ARG A 211 -7.97 -9.72 0.69
N ALA A 212 -6.69 -9.93 0.42
CA ALA A 212 -5.60 -9.70 1.38
C ALA A 212 -5.16 -8.23 1.46
N THR A 213 -5.57 -7.38 0.51
CA THR A 213 -5.12 -5.98 0.47
C THR A 213 -5.49 -5.12 1.69
N PRO A 214 -6.62 -5.31 2.40
CA PRO A 214 -6.95 -4.50 3.58
C PRO A 214 -5.88 -4.53 4.66
N ALA A 215 -5.30 -5.71 4.93
CA ALA A 215 -4.23 -5.86 5.91
C ALA A 215 -3.00 -5.00 5.58
N ILE A 216 -2.78 -4.74 4.28
CA ILE A 216 -1.68 -3.91 3.80
C ILE A 216 -2.11 -2.45 3.78
N PHE A 217 -3.17 -2.07 3.05
CA PHE A 217 -3.49 -0.66 2.83
C PHE A 217 -3.95 0.08 4.08
N ARG A 218 -4.50 -0.62 5.09
CA ARG A 218 -4.89 -0.05 6.39
C ARG A 218 -3.71 0.06 7.37
N ALA A 219 -2.58 -0.56 7.10
CA ALA A 219 -1.45 -0.53 8.01
C ALA A 219 -0.77 0.84 8.03
N MET A 220 -0.38 1.34 9.19
CA MET A 220 0.59 2.43 9.25
C MET A 220 1.97 1.90 8.90
N ARG A 221 2.79 2.75 8.28
CA ARG A 221 4.21 2.46 8.09
C ARG A 221 4.99 3.20 9.16
N VAL A 222 5.84 2.50 9.89
CA VAL A 222 6.72 3.12 10.88
C VAL A 222 8.15 3.04 10.39
N ARG A 223 8.83 4.18 10.32
CA ARG A 223 10.28 4.24 10.18
C ARG A 223 10.89 4.42 11.56
N LEU A 224 11.65 3.42 11.99
CA LEU A 224 12.43 3.46 13.21
C LEU A 224 13.83 3.97 12.90
N LEU A 225 14.22 5.07 13.54
CA LEU A 225 15.52 5.69 13.45
C LEU A 225 16.16 5.57 14.83
N GLU A 226 17.18 4.72 14.92
CA GLU A 226 18.00 4.60 16.12
C GLU A 226 19.10 5.67 16.08
N PRO A 227 19.52 6.20 17.24
CA PRO A 227 20.68 7.09 17.28
C PRO A 227 21.91 6.35 16.74
N PRO A 228 22.86 7.05 16.09
CA PRO A 228 24.10 6.42 15.66
C PRO A 228 24.80 5.80 16.87
N SER A 229 25.12 4.52 16.78
CA SER A 229 25.92 3.81 17.79
C SER A 229 27.35 4.38 17.76
N GLY A 230 27.58 5.45 18.51
CA GLY A 230 28.86 6.14 18.53
C GLY A 230 28.84 7.40 19.39
N LEU A 231 29.02 7.21 20.69
CA LEU A 231 29.89 7.97 21.62
C LEU A 231 29.48 7.62 23.06
N CYS A 232 29.78 6.40 23.50
CA CYS A 232 30.14 6.21 24.90
C CYS A 232 31.65 6.49 24.99
N GLY A 233 31.98 7.72 25.37
CA GLY A 233 33.21 7.99 26.12
C GLY A 233 32.97 7.72 27.60
#